data_AF-A0A963K3T8-F1
#
_entry.id   AF-A0A963K3T8-F1
#
_cell.length_a   1.000
_cell.length_b   1.000
_cell.length_c   1.000
_cell.angle_alpha   90.00
_cell.angle_beta   90.00
_cell.angle_gamma   90.00
#
_symmetry.space_group_name_H-M   'P 1'
#
loop_
_entity.id
_entity.type
_entity.pdbx_description
1 polymer ?
#
loop_
_entity_poly.entity_id
_entity_poly.type
_entity_poly.pdbx_seq_one_letter_code
_entity_poly.pdbx_strand_id
1 'polypeptide(L)' 'MSAWVKEETRGGVVHVEAGGDDRRAVQAAVSDYLRRWPPAGYDTRFGTVARSGDGFRAVGSRLRSCD' A
#
# COMPACT_ATOMS: atom_id res chain seq x y z
N MET A 1 -14.00 11.69 4.68
CA MET A 1 -13.21 10.46 4.89
C MET A 1 -12.12 10.45 3.84
N SER A 2 -10.90 10.76 4.24
CA SER A 2 -9.74 10.87 3.34
C SER A 2 -8.82 9.68 3.57
N ALA A 3 -8.56 8.92 2.51
CA ALA A 3 -7.45 7.99 2.44
C ALA A 3 -6.63 8.33 1.19
N TRP A 4 -5.33 8.17 1.28
CA TRP A 4 -4.39 8.42 0.21
C TRP A 4 -3.47 7.22 0.05
N VAL A 5 -2.92 7.07 -1.16
CA VAL A 5 -1.90 6.08 -1.48
C VAL A 5 -0.74 6.80 -2.16
N LYS A 6 0.48 6.55 -1.70
CA LYS A 6 1.72 7.07 -2.26
C LYS A 6 2.62 5.90 -2.64
N GLU A 7 3.19 5.96 -3.85
CA GLU A 7 4.25 5.05 -4.29
C GLU A 7 5.59 5.78 -4.29
N GLU A 8 6.65 5.07 -3.92
CA GLU A 8 8.02 5.58 -3.95
C GLU A 8 9.00 4.48 -4.35
N THR A 9 9.72 4.67 -5.45
CA THR A 9 10.72 3.70 -5.93
C THR A 9 12.07 3.98 -5.29
N ARG A 10 12.61 3.00 -4.54
CA ARG A 10 13.95 3.06 -3.94
C ARG A 10 14.73 1.81 -4.31
N GLY A 11 15.89 1.97 -4.96
CA GLY A 11 16.77 0.84 -5.29
C GLY A 11 16.12 -0.26 -6.14
N GLY A 12 15.16 0.08 -7.00
CA GLY A 12 14.41 -0.89 -7.82
C GLY A 12 13.23 -1.56 -7.12
N VAL A 13 12.95 -1.23 -5.86
CA VAL A 13 11.77 -1.69 -5.12
C VAL A 13 10.75 -0.55 -5.07
N VAL A 14 9.48 -0.83 -5.36
CA VAL A 14 8.41 0.15 -5.18
C VAL A 14 7.84 -0.01 -3.76
N HIS A 15 8.08 0.99 -2.93
CA HIS A 15 7.43 1.12 -1.63
C HIS A 15 6.07 1.77 -1.83
N VAL A 16 5.07 1.24 -1.14
CA VAL A 16 3.71 1.76 -1.21
C VAL A 16 3.25 2.10 0.18
N GLU A 17 2.59 3.22 0.32
CA GLU A 17 2.11 3.69 1.59
C GLU A 17 0.69 4.17 1.45
N ALA A 18 -0.19 3.63 2.27
CA ALA A 18 -1.57 4.08 2.39
C ALA A 18 -1.76 4.73 3.76
N GLY A 19 -2.44 5.87 3.81
CA GLY A 19 -2.72 6.56 5.06
C GLY A 19 -4.00 7.37 5.02
N GLY A 20 -4.51 7.73 6.18
CA GLY A 20 -5.77 8.46 6.30
C GLY A 20 -6.30 8.49 7.73
N ASP A 21 -7.36 9.24 7.94
CA ASP A 21 -7.94 9.48 9.27
C ASP A 21 -8.82 8.31 9.75
N ASP A 22 -9.29 7.48 8.82
CA ASP A 22 -10.19 6.36 9.07
C ASP A 22 -9.57 5.02 8.63
N ARG A 23 -9.62 4.02 9.52
CA ARG A 23 -9.05 2.69 9.28
C ARG A 23 -9.70 1.97 8.10
N ARG A 24 -11.03 2.08 7.96
CA ARG A 24 -11.77 1.38 6.88
C ARG A 24 -11.46 1.99 5.52
N ALA A 25 -11.35 3.31 5.45
CA ALA A 25 -10.96 4.02 4.23
C ALA A 25 -9.54 3.64 3.79
N VAL A 26 -8.58 3.56 4.72
CA VAL A 26 -7.21 3.11 4.42
C VAL A 26 -7.21 1.66 3.94
N GLN A 27 -7.97 0.77 4.59
CA GLN A 27 -8.07 -0.62 4.17
C GLN A 27 -8.70 -0.76 2.78
N ALA A 28 -9.75 0.00 2.49
CA ALA A 28 -10.37 0.04 1.17
C ALA A 28 -9.38 0.55 0.10
N ALA A 29 -8.61 1.59 0.40
CA ALA A 29 -7.59 2.12 -0.50
C ALA A 29 -6.47 1.08 -0.80
N VAL A 30 -6.02 0.33 0.22
CA VAL A 30 -5.09 -0.79 0.04
C VAL A 30 -5.70 -1.88 -0.85
N SER A 31 -6.94 -2.28 -0.60
CA SER A 31 -7.62 -3.29 -1.41
C SER A 31 -7.84 -2.84 -2.86
N ASP A 32 -8.18 -1.57 -3.09
CA ASP A 32 -8.33 -1.00 -4.43
C ASP A 32 -6.99 -0.92 -5.17
N TYR A 33 -5.93 -0.55 -4.46
CA TYR A 33 -4.59 -0.53 -5.02
C TYR A 33 -4.13 -1.93 -5.45
N LEU A 34 -4.31 -2.94 -4.60
CA LEU A 34 -4.00 -4.34 -4.92
C LEU A 34 -4.84 -4.89 -6.08
N ARG A 35 -6.11 -4.45 -6.22
CA ARG A 35 -6.99 -4.85 -7.32
C ARG A 35 -6.61 -4.22 -8.66
N ARG A 36 -6.08 -2.99 -8.65
CA ARG A 36 -5.73 -2.29 -9.88
C ARG A 36 -4.43 -2.81 -10.50
N TRP A 37 -3.42 -3.14 -9.70
CA TRP A 37 -2.10 -3.55 -10.19
C TRP A 37 -1.49 -4.62 -9.26
N PRO A 38 -1.07 -5.76 -9.82
CA PRO A 38 0.35 -5.81 -10.14
C PRO A 38 0.62 -6.10 -11.62
N PRO A 39 1.61 -5.44 -12.25
CA PRO A 39 2.12 -5.90 -13.53
C PRO A 39 2.53 -7.38 -13.42
N ALA A 40 2.30 -8.16 -14.48
CA ALA A 40 2.67 -9.57 -14.51
C ALA A 40 4.14 -9.75 -14.08
N GLY A 41 4.41 -10.69 -13.19
CA GLY A 41 5.73 -10.89 -12.61
C GLY A 41 6.08 -9.97 -11.43
N TYR A 42 5.10 -9.36 -10.75
CA TYR A 42 5.30 -8.66 -9.49
C TYR A 42 4.31 -9.12 -8.42
N ASP A 43 4.81 -9.32 -7.20
CA ASP A 43 4.00 -9.55 -6.01
C ASP A 43 3.98 -8.26 -5.19
N THR A 44 2.77 -7.79 -4.83
CA THR A 44 2.60 -6.59 -4.01
C THR A 44 1.98 -6.98 -2.68
N ARG A 45 2.69 -6.72 -1.59
CA ARG A 45 2.26 -7.07 -0.23
C ARG A 45 2.12 -5.82 0.61
N PHE A 46 1.12 -5.81 1.49
CA PHE A 46 0.94 -4.79 2.51
C PHE A 46 1.00 -5.40 3.90
N GLY A 47 1.58 -4.65 4.84
CA GLY A 47 1.43 -4.90 6.25
C GLY A 47 0.02 -4.55 6.76
N THR A 48 -0.25 -4.89 8.01
CA THR A 48 -1.51 -4.56 8.67
C THR A 48 -1.70 -3.04 8.77
N VAL A 49 -2.92 -2.56 8.51
CA VAL A 49 -3.31 -1.17 8.80
C VAL A 49 -3.24 -0.94 10.31
N ALA A 50 -2.33 -0.08 10.74
CA ALA A 50 -2.09 0.23 12.15
C ALA A 50 -2.36 1.71 12.45
N ARG A 51 -2.62 2.02 13.72
CA ARG A 51 -2.72 3.39 14.21
C ARG A 51 -1.34 4.06 14.08
N SER A 52 -1.29 5.26 13.52
CA SER A 52 -0.06 6.03 13.34
C SER A 52 -0.36 7.51 13.59
N GLY A 53 0.09 8.04 14.73
CA GLY A 53 -0.27 9.38 15.19
C GLY A 53 -1.79 9.54 15.29
N ASP A 54 -2.32 10.62 14.72
CA ASP A 54 -3.76 10.90 14.68
C ASP A 54 -4.53 10.10 13.62
N GLY A 55 -3.85 9.33 12.77
CA GLY A 55 -4.45 8.56 11.67
C GLY A 55 -4.17 7.06 11.71
N PHE A 56 -4.37 6.43 10.56
CA PHE A 56 -4.05 5.03 10.27
C PHE A 56 -3.11 4.97 9.07
N ARG A 57 -2.23 3.98 9.06
CA ARG A 57 -1.24 3.80 8.01
C ARG A 57 -1.01 2.32 7.74
N ALA A 58 -0.77 1.98 6.48
CA ALA A 58 -0.28 0.68 6.05
C ALA A 58 0.87 0.91 5.07
N VAL A 59 1.92 0.11 5.22
CA VAL A 59 3.07 0.15 4.33
C VAL A 59 3.14 -1.18 3.60
N GLY A 60 3.41 -1.11 2.30
CA GLY A 60 3.57 -2.23 1.42
C GLY A 60 4.81 -2.10 0.56
N SER A 61 5.13 -3.17 -0.14
CA SER A 61 6.24 -3.22 -1.08
C SER A 61 5.84 -4.09 -2.25
N ARG A 62 6.23 -3.66 -3.44
CA ARG A 62 6.13 -4.45 -4.67
C ARG A 62 7.51 -5.00 -5.00
N LEU A 63 7.58 -6.32 -5.08
CA LEU A 63 8.78 -7.06 -5.44
C LEU A 63 8.55 -7.74 -6.78
N ARG A 64 9.59 -7.82 -7.60
CA ARG A 64 9.55 -8.63 -8.81
C ARG A 64 9.44 -10.10 -8.37
N SER A 65 8.41 -10.79 -8.86
CA SER A 65 8.31 -12.23 -8.76
C SER A 65 9.40 -12.81 -9.66
N CYS A 66 10.52 -13.22 -9.07
CA CYS A 66 11.51 -14.02 -9.77
C CYS A 66 10.92 -15.42 -9.90
N ASP A 67 10.40 -15.76 -11.08
CA ASP A 67 10.20 -17.15 -11.49
C ASP A 67 11.57 -17.73 -11.92
#